data_AF-A0AAD9A9E3-F1
#
_entry.id   AF-A0AAD9A9E3-F1
#
_cell.length_a   1.000
_cell.length_b   1.000
_cell.length_c   1.000
_cell.angle_alpha   90.00
_cell.angle_beta   90.00
_cell.angle_gamma   90.00
#
_symmetry.space_group_name_H-M   'P 1'
#
loop_
_entity.id
_entity.type
_entity.pdbx_description
1 polymer ?
#
loop_
_entity_poly.entity_id
_entity_poly.type
_entity_poly.pdbx_seq_one_letter_code
_entity_poly.pdbx_strand_id
1 'polypeptide(L)'
;MGSITEAPKVVPAGAWDTHHHIFEPARFPFASARHFTPSVATLEQLKTFEDSIGVSHVCIAHGLSYGADCSSLLYYLEQFNGTARGICVLDLDTVTNELLDKYHGAGIRSARLDFFKAQAMNDVDKQVNLIKSTANRLLQWHPTGNSWSIQIQQPNISYWAKLGPVIQQSKLPVVLDHIGLVKASSMAPTGSVPVREQTGWQDLLNTLRGGNLWIKISAPYRCSRADPHFEDLRDIVQELVKTNSKRLVWGSDWPHTQRHEDRHLRSKHEQEPFLNIDNPAWIRSLSTWLNGEEWQDLWVITKLLEETFANMASFPQNNRTYQILEAARTGGYAVGAYNCYNDDGVIAVIRAAEACKSPAIIQVFPWTMRFQGPEFVKYVIGAAHAAKVPIAVHLDHCIEPEDVKAALELPFDSIMVDASIHDEAENARQCKEIVQIANAKGIAIEAEMGRLEGGEDGLPTVDLETIFTRPELARDFVKETGVQFLAPSFGNIHGNYGPGGPEKYWRLPLLNDIHNAIPDITLVLHGTHGVSDEQFRTARKHGMVKINLNRTVRDEYTDFIAENAGKLELTVLKMKGAEVYAKSIERVMRDVLYSAGKA
;
A
#
# COMPACT_ATOMS: atom_id res chain seq x y z
N MET A 1 42.39 14.05 12.17
CA MET A 1 41.45 13.90 11.04
C MET A 1 40.20 14.68 11.42
N GLY A 2 39.90 15.74 10.66
CA GLY A 2 38.77 16.62 10.97
C GLY A 2 37.46 15.86 10.87
N SER A 3 36.66 15.90 11.93
CA SER A 3 35.28 15.44 11.96
C SER A 3 34.49 16.25 10.93
N ILE A 4 34.17 15.64 9.79
CA ILE A 4 33.15 16.16 8.89
C ILE A 4 31.85 15.99 9.67
N THR A 5 31.37 17.07 10.27
CA THR A 5 30.02 17.12 10.82
C THR A 5 29.08 17.03 9.61
N GLU A 6 28.45 15.86 9.43
CA GLU A 6 27.42 15.72 8.41
C GLU A 6 26.33 16.78 8.66
N ALA A 7 25.91 17.47 7.59
CA ALA A 7 24.84 18.44 7.69
C ALA A 7 23.55 17.75 8.20
N PRO A 8 22.72 18.43 9.02
CA PRO A 8 21.46 17.88 9.47
C PRO A 8 20.59 17.43 8.30
N LYS A 9 20.02 16.23 8.39
CA LYS A 9 19.14 15.68 7.35
C LYS A 9 17.71 16.14 7.61
N VAL A 10 16.99 16.44 6.53
CA VAL A 10 15.58 16.87 6.61
C VAL A 10 14.70 15.65 6.89
N VAL A 11 13.62 15.86 7.65
CA VAL A 11 12.58 14.84 7.83
C VAL A 11 12.02 14.45 6.45
N PRO A 12 11.98 13.15 6.11
CA PRO A 12 11.43 12.73 4.83
C PRO A 12 9.98 13.17 4.67
N ALA A 13 9.63 13.67 3.49
CA ALA A 13 8.27 14.10 3.23
C ALA A 13 7.30 12.89 3.27
N GLY A 14 6.11 13.09 3.84
CA GLY A 14 5.17 11.99 4.13
C GLY A 14 5.56 11.14 5.36
N ALA A 15 6.49 11.61 6.19
CA ALA A 15 6.82 10.97 7.46
C ALA A 15 5.63 10.96 8.44
N TRP A 16 5.63 9.95 9.31
CA TRP A 16 4.69 9.82 10.42
C TRP A 16 5.34 10.14 11.75
N ASP A 17 4.58 10.80 12.61
CA ASP A 17 4.76 10.71 14.05
C ASP A 17 4.02 9.47 14.56
N THR A 18 4.77 8.45 15.01
CA THR A 18 4.18 7.18 15.46
C THR A 18 3.71 7.19 16.91
N HIS A 19 3.82 8.31 17.62
CA HIS A 19 3.39 8.39 19.01
C HIS A 19 3.07 9.81 19.46
N HIS A 20 1.79 10.12 19.62
CA HIS A 20 1.33 11.32 20.31
C HIS A 20 -0.02 11.08 21.00
N HIS A 21 -0.46 12.03 21.82
CA HIS A 21 -1.70 12.00 22.59
C HIS A 21 -2.48 13.31 22.37
N ILE A 22 -3.80 13.26 22.54
CA ILE A 22 -4.67 14.44 22.58
C ILE A 22 -5.46 14.39 23.88
N PHE A 23 -5.50 15.51 24.60
CA PHE A 23 -6.16 15.63 25.90
C PHE A 23 -7.13 16.83 25.92
N GLU A 24 -8.42 16.58 25.69
CA GLU A 24 -9.49 17.58 25.75
C GLU A 24 -10.58 17.16 26.77
N PRO A 25 -10.31 17.31 28.09
CA PRO A 25 -11.20 16.83 29.15
C PRO A 25 -12.60 17.46 29.15
N ALA A 26 -12.73 18.67 28.58
CA ALA A 26 -14.02 19.34 28.43
C ALA A 26 -14.95 18.63 27.43
N ARG A 27 -14.37 17.91 26.45
CA ARG A 27 -15.11 17.16 25.43
C ARG A 27 -15.26 15.69 25.81
N PHE A 28 -14.19 15.10 26.35
CA PHE A 28 -14.16 13.71 26.79
C PHE A 28 -13.67 13.67 28.23
N PRO A 29 -14.49 13.26 29.22
CA PRO A 29 -14.05 13.25 30.62
C PRO A 29 -12.94 12.21 30.85
N PHE A 30 -12.00 12.51 31.74
CA PHE A 30 -11.00 11.52 32.15
C PHE A 30 -11.62 10.44 33.04
N ALA A 31 -11.04 9.24 32.99
CA ALA A 31 -11.46 8.13 33.84
C ALA A 31 -11.23 8.44 35.33
N SER A 32 -12.12 7.96 36.20
CA SER A 32 -11.97 8.07 37.66
C SER A 32 -10.76 7.29 38.19
N ALA A 33 -10.42 6.18 37.52
CA ALA A 33 -9.30 5.30 37.85
C ALA A 33 -7.94 5.74 37.25
N ARG A 34 -7.88 6.92 36.60
CA ARG A 34 -6.64 7.42 35.97
C ARG A 34 -5.48 7.50 36.95
N HIS A 35 -4.27 7.25 36.45
CA HIS A 35 -3.04 7.44 37.21
C HIS A 35 -2.72 8.94 37.43
N PHE A 36 -2.97 9.79 36.43
CA PHE A 36 -2.62 11.21 36.48
C PHE A 36 -3.61 12.06 35.66
N THR A 37 -3.65 13.37 35.95
CA THR A 37 -4.49 14.34 35.22
C THR A 37 -3.61 15.23 34.35
N PRO A 38 -3.53 15.01 33.02
CA PRO A 38 -2.74 15.86 32.14
C PRO A 38 -3.39 17.23 31.92
N SER A 39 -2.58 18.19 31.50
CA SER A 39 -3.06 19.46 30.97
C SER A 39 -3.80 19.29 29.64
N VAL A 40 -4.41 20.37 29.15
CA VAL A 40 -5.13 20.35 27.88
C VAL A 40 -4.14 20.39 26.72
N ALA A 41 -4.32 19.48 25.76
CA ALA A 41 -3.60 19.43 24.50
C ALA A 41 -4.61 19.10 23.40
N THR A 42 -4.88 20.07 22.54
CA THR A 42 -5.95 20.02 21.53
C THR A 42 -5.44 19.47 20.20
N LEU A 43 -6.37 19.05 19.34
CA LEU A 43 -6.06 18.69 17.95
C LEU A 43 -5.38 19.82 17.16
N GLU A 44 -5.77 21.08 17.39
CA GLU A 44 -5.19 22.24 16.69
C GLU A 44 -3.73 22.48 17.11
N GLN A 45 -3.43 22.31 18.39
CA GLN A 45 -2.07 22.39 18.90
C GLN A 45 -1.20 21.24 18.38
N LEU A 46 -1.76 20.04 18.22
CA LEU A 46 -1.06 18.92 17.58
C LEU A 46 -0.68 19.28 16.13
N LYS A 47 -1.64 19.74 15.32
CA LYS A 47 -1.38 20.11 13.92
C LYS A 47 -0.28 21.17 13.81
N THR A 48 -0.35 22.20 14.65
CA THR A 48 0.70 23.24 14.74
C THR A 48 2.06 22.66 15.11
N PHE A 49 2.09 21.67 16.01
CA PHE A 49 3.31 20.99 16.40
C PHE A 49 3.89 20.15 15.26
N GLU A 50 3.10 19.31 14.59
CA GLU A 50 3.53 18.48 13.46
C GLU A 50 4.09 19.32 12.30
N ASP A 51 3.42 20.42 11.96
CA ASP A 51 3.89 21.39 10.94
C ASP A 51 5.28 21.94 11.31
N SER A 52 5.53 22.19 12.60
CA SER A 52 6.80 22.73 13.08
C SER A 52 7.99 21.76 12.96
N ILE A 53 7.72 20.45 12.87
CA ILE A 53 8.73 19.39 12.74
C ILE A 53 8.75 18.74 11.35
N GLY A 54 7.88 19.18 10.43
CA GLY A 54 7.85 18.70 9.05
C GLY A 54 7.29 17.29 8.89
N VAL A 55 6.34 16.90 9.75
CA VAL A 55 5.66 15.59 9.72
C VAL A 55 4.22 15.77 9.23
N SER A 56 3.72 14.83 8.43
CA SER A 56 2.43 14.97 7.72
C SER A 56 1.37 13.95 8.15
N HIS A 57 1.78 12.88 8.82
CA HIS A 57 0.88 11.81 9.26
C HIS A 57 1.08 11.49 10.72
N VAL A 58 0.05 10.95 11.36
CA VAL A 58 0.05 10.79 12.80
C VAL A 58 -0.55 9.45 13.24
N CYS A 59 0.06 8.87 14.28
CA CYS A 59 -0.46 7.71 14.99
C CYS A 59 -0.86 8.12 16.41
N ILE A 60 -2.17 8.25 16.62
CA ILE A 60 -2.75 8.73 17.87
C ILE A 60 -2.74 7.59 18.88
N ALA A 61 -1.89 7.73 19.91
CA ALA A 61 -1.91 6.85 21.05
C ALA A 61 -3.01 7.27 22.03
N HIS A 62 -3.89 6.34 22.38
CA HIS A 62 -4.92 6.62 23.39
C HIS A 62 -4.26 6.93 24.73
N GLY A 63 -4.67 8.04 25.33
CA GLY A 63 -4.15 8.47 26.63
C GLY A 63 -4.70 7.60 27.75
N LEU A 64 -3.83 6.98 28.54
CA LEU A 64 -4.23 6.11 29.67
C LEU A 64 -5.12 6.83 30.71
N SER A 65 -5.09 8.17 30.76
CA SER A 65 -5.99 8.97 31.61
C SER A 65 -7.48 8.87 31.21
N TYR A 66 -7.79 8.39 30.00
CA TYR A 66 -9.14 8.07 29.55
C TYR A 66 -9.57 6.63 29.87
N GLY A 67 -8.65 5.78 30.33
CA GLY A 67 -8.92 4.36 30.59
C GLY A 67 -9.06 3.57 29.29
N ALA A 68 -10.04 2.65 29.24
CA ALA A 68 -10.31 1.83 28.06
C ALA A 68 -11.37 2.44 27.12
N ASP A 69 -11.97 3.58 27.51
CA ASP A 69 -12.96 4.28 26.67
C ASP A 69 -12.27 5.02 25.53
N CYS A 70 -12.17 4.35 24.38
CA CYS A 70 -11.55 4.90 23.18
C CYS A 70 -12.46 5.85 22.39
N SER A 71 -13.57 6.37 22.96
CA SER A 71 -14.46 7.32 22.26
C SER A 71 -13.72 8.58 21.80
N SER A 72 -12.76 9.07 22.60
CA SER A 72 -11.90 10.20 22.20
C SER A 72 -11.02 9.85 21.00
N LEU A 73 -10.40 8.66 21.01
CA LEU A 73 -9.55 8.20 19.91
C LEU A 73 -10.35 8.07 18.62
N LEU A 74 -11.52 7.44 18.67
CA LEU A 74 -12.39 7.28 17.51
C LEU A 74 -12.79 8.62 16.90
N TYR A 75 -13.19 9.58 17.74
CA TYR A 75 -13.54 10.92 17.30
C TYR A 75 -12.38 11.60 16.57
N TYR A 76 -11.17 11.57 17.13
CA TYR A 76 -10.02 12.23 16.49
C TYR A 76 -9.59 11.54 15.20
N LEU A 77 -9.62 10.20 15.13
CA LEU A 77 -9.31 9.48 13.88
C LEU A 77 -10.26 9.88 12.74
N GLU A 78 -11.54 10.11 13.05
CA GLU A 78 -12.51 10.63 12.08
C GLU A 78 -12.12 12.03 11.58
N GLN A 79 -11.58 12.90 12.45
CA GLN A 79 -11.12 14.24 12.04
C GLN A 79 -9.93 14.22 11.07
N PHE A 80 -9.21 13.10 10.98
CA PHE A 80 -8.11 12.90 10.04
C PHE A 80 -8.57 12.20 8.74
N ASN A 81 -9.86 11.89 8.55
CA ASN A 81 -10.41 11.35 7.30
C ASN A 81 -9.60 10.16 6.72
N GLY A 82 -9.15 9.24 7.59
CA GLY A 82 -8.40 8.04 7.19
C GLY A 82 -6.88 8.21 7.02
N THR A 83 -6.34 9.43 7.19
CA THR A 83 -4.89 9.72 7.08
C THR A 83 -4.12 9.56 8.39
N ALA A 84 -4.80 9.14 9.46
CA ALA A 84 -4.19 8.79 10.75
C ALA A 84 -4.40 7.31 11.10
N ARG A 85 -3.62 6.82 12.06
CA ARG A 85 -3.81 5.50 12.69
C ARG A 85 -3.95 5.65 14.19
N GLY A 86 -4.58 4.66 14.81
CA GLY A 86 -4.84 4.69 16.25
C GLY A 86 -4.19 3.54 17.01
N ILE A 87 -3.85 3.80 18.26
CA ILE A 87 -3.44 2.80 19.24
C ILE A 87 -4.43 2.86 20.41
N CYS A 88 -5.22 1.80 20.58
CA CYS A 88 -6.26 1.71 21.59
C CYS A 88 -5.73 1.14 22.92
N VAL A 89 -6.54 1.27 23.96
CA VAL A 89 -6.41 0.50 25.20
C VAL A 89 -7.59 -0.48 25.23
N LEU A 90 -7.31 -1.76 25.43
CA LEU A 90 -8.34 -2.80 25.50
C LEU A 90 -8.62 -3.19 26.94
N ASP A 91 -9.90 -3.29 27.27
CA ASP A 91 -10.35 -4.04 28.43
C ASP A 91 -10.69 -5.47 27.98
N LEU A 92 -9.83 -6.43 28.32
CA LEU A 92 -9.93 -7.80 27.82
C LEU A 92 -11.18 -8.52 28.35
N ASP A 93 -11.74 -8.07 29.47
CA ASP A 93 -12.93 -8.66 30.07
C ASP A 93 -14.21 -8.25 29.35
N THR A 94 -14.21 -7.10 28.68
CA THR A 94 -15.42 -6.53 28.07
C THR A 94 -15.34 -6.33 26.55
N VAL A 95 -14.16 -6.46 25.93
CA VAL A 95 -13.99 -6.22 24.50
C VAL A 95 -14.67 -7.29 23.63
N THR A 96 -15.61 -6.86 22.79
CA THR A 96 -16.32 -7.73 21.85
C THR A 96 -15.70 -7.70 20.45
N ASN A 97 -16.07 -8.63 19.57
CA ASN A 97 -15.59 -8.64 18.19
C ASN A 97 -16.14 -7.44 17.40
N GLU A 98 -17.39 -7.03 17.66
CA GLU A 98 -18.02 -5.88 17.01
C GLU A 98 -17.27 -4.59 17.35
N LEU A 99 -16.78 -4.47 18.59
CA LEU A 99 -15.95 -3.34 18.99
C LEU A 99 -14.58 -3.36 18.30
N LEU A 100 -13.97 -4.54 18.14
CA LEU A 100 -12.70 -4.69 17.40
C LEU A 100 -12.87 -4.39 15.91
N ASP A 101 -13.99 -4.79 15.30
CA ASP A 101 -14.35 -4.43 13.92
C ASP A 101 -14.48 -2.91 13.78
N LYS A 102 -15.19 -2.26 14.71
CA LYS A 102 -15.32 -0.80 14.76
C LYS A 102 -13.95 -0.13 14.87
N TYR A 103 -13.09 -0.61 15.78
CA TYR A 103 -11.75 -0.06 15.97
C TYR A 103 -10.90 -0.24 14.70
N HIS A 104 -10.94 -1.42 14.09
CA HIS A 104 -10.22 -1.70 12.86
C HIS A 104 -10.70 -0.82 11.70
N GLY A 105 -12.00 -0.68 11.50
CA GLY A 105 -12.59 0.19 10.47
C GLY A 105 -12.21 1.66 10.65
N ALA A 106 -12.09 2.12 11.90
CA ALA A 106 -11.64 3.48 12.22
C ALA A 106 -10.12 3.72 12.05
N GLY A 107 -9.35 2.68 11.68
CA GLY A 107 -7.90 2.81 11.48
C GLY A 107 -7.03 2.49 12.70
N ILE A 108 -7.59 1.90 13.76
CA ILE A 108 -6.80 1.41 14.90
C ILE A 108 -6.04 0.15 14.49
N ARG A 109 -4.74 0.10 14.80
CA ARG A 109 -3.83 -1.00 14.40
C ARG A 109 -2.94 -1.47 15.54
N SER A 110 -3.15 -1.02 16.77
CA SER A 110 -2.37 -1.49 17.90
C SER A 110 -3.17 -1.41 19.20
N ALA A 111 -2.86 -2.32 20.12
CA ALA A 111 -3.35 -2.29 21.49
C ALA A 111 -2.19 -1.98 22.45
N ARG A 112 -2.27 -0.86 23.17
CA ARG A 112 -1.32 -0.49 24.22
C ARG A 112 -1.72 -1.14 25.55
N LEU A 113 -0.73 -1.72 26.22
CA LEU A 113 -0.93 -2.37 27.51
C LEU A 113 -0.76 -1.38 28.66
N ASP A 114 -1.74 -1.32 29.55
CA ASP A 114 -1.68 -0.56 30.79
C ASP A 114 -1.09 -1.41 31.93
N PHE A 115 0.24 -1.44 32.01
CA PHE A 115 0.94 -2.14 33.08
C PHE A 115 0.67 -1.59 34.47
N PHE A 116 0.22 -0.33 34.59
CA PHE A 116 -0.14 0.24 35.89
C PHE A 116 -1.49 -0.33 36.36
N LYS A 117 -2.53 -0.27 35.51
CA LYS A 117 -3.85 -0.88 35.81
C LYS A 117 -3.72 -2.38 36.10
N ALA A 118 -2.87 -3.09 35.35
CA ALA A 118 -2.62 -4.52 35.54
C ALA A 118 -1.67 -4.87 36.70
N GLN A 119 -1.13 -3.87 37.43
CA GLN A 119 -0.12 -4.07 38.47
C GLN A 119 1.09 -4.91 38.01
N ALA A 120 1.50 -4.71 36.76
CA ALA A 120 2.53 -5.47 36.07
C ALA A 120 3.87 -4.73 35.96
N MET A 121 3.96 -3.46 36.40
CA MET A 121 5.17 -2.63 36.28
C MET A 121 6.44 -3.30 36.82
N ASN A 122 6.33 -4.03 37.93
CA ASN A 122 7.44 -4.70 38.62
C ASN A 122 7.27 -6.23 38.67
N ASP A 123 6.51 -6.80 37.73
CA ASP A 123 6.19 -8.23 37.71
C ASP A 123 6.21 -8.73 36.26
N VAL A 124 7.33 -9.35 35.87
CA VAL A 124 7.55 -9.85 34.51
C VAL A 124 6.55 -10.96 34.12
N ASP A 125 6.08 -11.76 35.08
CA ASP A 125 5.10 -12.82 34.82
C ASP A 125 3.74 -12.22 34.43
N LYS A 126 3.30 -11.17 35.14
CA LYS A 126 2.10 -10.41 34.75
C LYS A 126 2.25 -9.74 33.40
N GLN A 127 3.42 -9.19 33.08
CA GLN A 127 3.67 -8.60 31.75
C GLN A 127 3.58 -9.64 30.64
N VAL A 128 4.23 -10.80 30.81
CA VAL A 128 4.15 -11.92 29.86
C VAL A 128 2.71 -12.38 29.68
N ASN A 129 1.98 -12.55 30.77
CA ASN A 129 0.58 -12.98 30.72
C ASN A 129 -0.29 -11.97 29.98
N LEU A 130 -0.11 -10.67 30.21
CA LEU A 130 -0.88 -9.63 29.55
C LEU A 130 -0.58 -9.52 28.04
N ILE A 131 0.69 -9.66 27.65
CA ILE A 131 1.08 -9.73 26.22
C ILE A 131 0.41 -10.92 25.56
N LYS A 132 0.52 -12.12 26.17
CA LYS A 132 -0.06 -13.35 25.61
C LYS A 132 -1.58 -13.30 25.55
N SER A 133 -2.26 -12.83 26.60
CA SER A 133 -3.72 -12.75 26.62
C SER A 133 -4.25 -11.76 25.59
N THR A 134 -3.60 -10.60 25.44
CA THR A 134 -3.95 -9.62 24.42
C THR A 134 -3.72 -10.18 23.01
N ALA A 135 -2.57 -10.82 22.76
CA ALA A 135 -2.28 -11.45 21.47
C ALA A 135 -3.32 -12.53 21.13
N ASN A 136 -3.63 -13.41 22.08
CA ASN A 136 -4.63 -14.45 21.91
C ASN A 136 -6.01 -13.86 21.61
N ARG A 137 -6.43 -12.81 22.32
CA ARG A 137 -7.73 -12.16 22.09
C ARG A 137 -7.84 -11.57 20.69
N LEU A 138 -6.78 -10.92 20.20
CA LEU A 138 -6.73 -10.35 18.85
C LEU A 138 -6.68 -11.44 17.77
N LEU A 139 -5.93 -12.53 17.99
CA LEU A 139 -5.84 -13.66 17.05
C LEU A 139 -7.12 -14.51 17.01
N GLN A 140 -7.88 -14.57 18.11
CA GLN A 140 -9.22 -15.18 18.12
C GLN A 140 -10.22 -14.38 17.30
N TRP A 141 -10.10 -13.05 17.30
CA TRP A 141 -10.92 -12.18 16.46
C TRP A 141 -10.50 -12.26 14.99
N HIS A 142 -9.19 -12.26 14.70
CA HIS A 142 -8.68 -12.40 13.34
C HIS A 142 -7.41 -13.28 13.28
N PRO A 143 -7.46 -14.50 12.71
CA PRO A 143 -6.37 -15.49 12.80
C PRO A 143 -5.02 -15.08 12.23
N THR A 144 -4.98 -14.16 11.27
CA THR A 144 -3.74 -13.61 10.69
C THR A 144 -3.26 -12.33 11.39
N GLY A 145 -3.98 -11.84 12.41
CA GLY A 145 -3.66 -10.62 13.14
C GLY A 145 -4.06 -9.31 12.43
N ASN A 146 -4.46 -9.35 11.16
CA ASN A 146 -4.96 -8.20 10.39
C ASN A 146 -4.08 -6.92 10.51
N SER A 147 -2.76 -7.12 10.53
CA SER A 147 -1.75 -6.07 10.72
C SER A 147 -1.86 -5.29 12.05
N TRP A 148 -2.31 -5.93 13.13
CA TRP A 148 -2.28 -5.37 14.48
C TRP A 148 -0.97 -5.64 15.22
N SER A 149 -0.58 -4.70 16.09
CA SER A 149 0.52 -4.86 17.03
C SER A 149 0.09 -4.73 18.49
N ILE A 150 1.00 -5.08 19.41
CA ILE A 150 0.85 -4.80 20.85
C ILE A 150 1.91 -3.79 21.26
N GLN A 151 1.53 -2.74 21.99
CA GLN A 151 2.44 -1.72 22.51
C GLN A 151 2.71 -1.88 24.00
N ILE A 152 3.99 -1.84 24.36
CA ILE A 152 4.46 -1.97 25.75
C ILE A 152 5.50 -0.90 26.07
N GLN A 153 5.65 -0.62 27.36
CA GLN A 153 6.81 0.06 27.93
C GLN A 153 7.57 -0.94 28.81
N GLN A 154 8.90 -0.91 28.81
CA GLN A 154 9.69 -1.80 29.66
C GLN A 154 10.73 -1.02 30.48
N PRO A 155 10.42 -0.60 31.73
CA PRO A 155 11.40 0.09 32.57
C PRO A 155 12.53 -0.81 33.10
N ASN A 156 12.36 -2.13 33.10
CA ASN A 156 13.30 -3.08 33.71
C ASN A 156 14.03 -3.89 32.63
N ILE A 157 15.26 -3.48 32.29
CA ILE A 157 16.05 -4.10 31.22
C ILE A 157 16.30 -5.60 31.47
N SER A 158 16.43 -6.03 32.72
CA SER A 158 16.66 -7.44 33.08
C SER A 158 15.50 -8.37 32.71
N TYR A 159 14.31 -7.85 32.42
CA TYR A 159 13.14 -8.66 32.05
C TYR A 159 13.21 -9.17 30.61
N TRP A 160 14.10 -8.63 29.77
CA TRP A 160 14.24 -9.06 28.38
C TRP A 160 14.65 -10.52 28.22
N ALA A 161 15.39 -11.09 29.17
CA ALA A 161 15.69 -12.53 29.19
C ALA A 161 14.43 -13.41 29.15
N LYS A 162 13.31 -12.92 29.72
CA LYS A 162 12.03 -13.64 29.75
C LYS A 162 11.05 -13.14 28.69
N LEU A 163 11.06 -11.86 28.37
CA LEU A 163 10.18 -11.27 27.36
C LEU A 163 10.60 -11.60 25.93
N GLY A 164 11.89 -11.64 25.64
CA GLY A 164 12.43 -11.87 24.31
C GLY A 164 11.87 -13.12 23.64
N PRO A 165 11.95 -14.30 24.28
CA PRO A 165 11.36 -15.54 23.75
C PRO A 165 9.86 -15.45 23.51
N VAL A 166 9.12 -14.77 24.39
CA VAL A 166 7.66 -14.59 24.25
C VAL A 166 7.33 -13.72 23.03
N ILE A 167 8.07 -12.64 22.83
CA ILE A 167 7.88 -11.73 21.69
C ILE A 167 8.25 -12.44 20.39
N GLN A 168 9.36 -13.17 20.34
CA GLN A 168 9.77 -13.91 19.13
C GLN A 168 8.76 -15.00 18.72
N GLN A 169 8.08 -15.63 19.68
CA GLN A 169 7.05 -16.63 19.42
C GLN A 169 5.67 -16.05 19.10
N SER A 170 5.45 -14.76 19.38
CA SER A 170 4.17 -14.09 19.12
C SER A 170 3.90 -13.99 17.62
N LYS A 171 2.66 -14.30 17.20
CA LYS A 171 2.21 -14.06 15.81
C LYS A 171 1.90 -12.58 15.53
N LEU A 172 1.83 -11.75 16.58
CA LEU A 172 1.69 -10.31 16.45
C LEU A 172 3.01 -9.62 16.80
N PRO A 173 3.42 -8.60 16.05
CA PRO A 173 4.55 -7.78 16.40
C PRO A 173 4.30 -7.04 17.72
N VAL A 174 5.38 -6.85 18.49
CA VAL A 174 5.37 -6.04 19.70
C VAL A 174 6.17 -4.78 19.45
N VAL A 175 5.61 -3.64 19.84
CA VAL A 175 6.23 -2.31 19.73
C VAL A 175 6.59 -1.83 21.13
N LEU A 176 7.86 -1.54 21.34
CA LEU A 176 8.42 -1.03 22.57
C LEU A 176 8.51 0.50 22.50
N ASP A 177 7.78 1.17 23.37
CA ASP A 177 7.77 2.64 23.41
C ASP A 177 9.03 3.21 24.08
N HIS A 178 9.38 4.43 23.71
CA HIS A 178 10.33 5.32 24.40
C HIS A 178 11.75 4.75 24.61
N ILE A 179 12.34 4.17 23.55
CA ILE A 179 13.69 3.58 23.60
C ILE A 179 13.79 2.51 24.72
N GLY A 180 12.67 1.86 25.03
CA GLY A 180 12.59 0.89 26.13
C GLY A 180 12.90 1.47 27.50
N LEU A 181 12.68 2.78 27.72
CA LEU A 181 12.94 3.48 28.98
C LEU A 181 14.36 3.29 29.55
N VAL A 182 15.30 2.94 28.68
CA VAL A 182 16.71 2.76 29.00
C VAL A 182 17.29 4.09 29.49
N LYS A 183 17.99 4.07 30.62
CA LYS A 183 18.59 5.28 31.19
C LYS A 183 19.97 5.54 30.60
N ALA A 184 20.12 6.68 29.93
CA ALA A 184 21.41 7.23 29.50
C ALA A 184 22.23 7.72 30.69
N SER A 185 23.49 8.07 30.45
CA SER A 185 24.44 8.42 31.53
C SER A 185 23.98 9.59 32.40
N SER A 186 23.24 10.57 31.85
CA SER A 186 22.72 11.70 32.64
C SER A 186 21.55 11.34 33.57
N MET A 187 20.88 10.20 33.36
CA MET A 187 19.77 9.70 34.20
C MET A 187 20.10 8.42 34.95
N ALA A 188 21.19 7.74 34.61
CA ALA A 188 21.59 6.52 35.27
C ALA A 188 21.99 6.82 36.73
N PRO A 189 21.59 5.99 37.72
CA PRO A 189 21.99 6.18 39.11
C PRO A 189 23.51 6.22 39.26
N THR A 190 24.03 7.08 40.13
CA THR A 190 25.47 7.18 40.38
C THR A 190 26.07 5.81 40.73
N GLY A 191 27.09 5.39 39.97
CA GLY A 191 27.75 4.09 40.15
C GLY A 191 27.13 2.92 39.39
N SER A 192 26.07 3.12 38.60
CA SER A 192 25.56 2.09 37.70
C SER A 192 26.55 1.82 36.55
N VAL A 193 26.63 0.56 36.13
CA VAL A 193 27.35 0.20 34.89
C VAL A 193 26.67 0.81 33.66
N PRO A 194 27.42 1.09 32.57
CA PRO A 194 26.84 1.52 31.30
C PRO A 194 25.72 0.56 30.85
N VAL A 195 24.67 1.07 30.20
CA VAL A 195 23.54 0.22 29.77
C VAL A 195 23.99 -1.02 28.99
N ARG A 196 25.04 -0.89 28.17
CA ARG A 196 25.58 -1.98 27.36
C ARG A 196 26.07 -3.18 28.18
N GLU A 197 26.39 -2.94 29.44
CA GLU A 197 26.87 -3.94 30.41
C GLU A 197 25.75 -4.42 31.36
N GLN A 198 24.55 -3.83 31.28
CA GLN A 198 23.42 -4.24 32.13
C GLN A 198 22.83 -5.58 31.67
N THR A 199 22.54 -6.45 32.63
CA THR A 199 21.84 -7.71 32.39
C THR A 199 20.53 -7.47 31.66
N GLY A 200 20.35 -8.10 30.49
CA GLY A 200 19.17 -7.96 29.64
C GLY A 200 19.36 -7.06 28.41
N TRP A 201 20.42 -6.24 28.34
CA TRP A 201 20.71 -5.44 27.14
C TRP A 201 20.89 -6.32 25.89
N GLN A 202 21.73 -7.35 26.00
CA GLN A 202 21.95 -8.27 24.89
C GLN A 202 20.69 -9.05 24.50
N ASP A 203 19.82 -9.36 25.48
CA ASP A 203 18.53 -10.02 25.22
C ASP A 203 17.57 -9.11 24.45
N LEU A 204 17.52 -7.81 24.77
CA LEU A 204 16.79 -6.80 24.00
C LEU A 204 17.30 -6.76 22.56
N LEU A 205 18.63 -6.65 22.36
CA LEU A 205 19.21 -6.62 21.01
C LEU A 205 18.94 -7.91 20.22
N ASN A 206 19.01 -9.07 20.88
CA ASN A 206 18.69 -10.35 20.26
C ASN A 206 17.20 -10.42 19.87
N THR A 207 16.32 -9.85 20.68
CA THR A 207 14.89 -9.78 20.38
C THR A 207 14.61 -8.86 19.18
N LEU A 208 15.25 -7.69 19.14
CA LEU A 208 15.18 -6.74 18.02
C LEU A 208 15.69 -7.37 16.71
N ARG A 209 16.82 -8.08 16.77
CA ARG A 209 17.38 -8.81 15.63
C ARG A 209 16.44 -9.91 15.10
N GLY A 210 15.67 -10.52 16.00
CA GLY A 210 14.65 -11.52 15.65
C GLY A 210 13.49 -10.98 14.79
N GLY A 211 13.37 -9.65 14.66
CA GLY A 211 12.48 -9.03 13.67
C GLY A 211 11.00 -9.00 14.04
N ASN A 212 10.60 -9.44 15.24
CA ASN A 212 9.21 -9.32 15.73
C ASN A 212 9.01 -8.21 16.78
N LEU A 213 10.12 -7.60 17.22
CA LEU A 213 10.11 -6.43 18.07
C LEU A 213 10.37 -5.18 17.22
N TRP A 214 9.58 -4.15 17.46
CA TRP A 214 9.82 -2.77 17.01
C TRP A 214 10.16 -1.89 18.21
N ILE A 215 10.98 -0.85 18.02
CA ILE A 215 11.29 0.11 19.09
C ILE A 215 11.04 1.52 18.60
N LYS A 216 10.28 2.31 19.37
CA LYS A 216 10.08 3.73 19.10
C LYS A 216 11.24 4.56 19.66
N ILE A 217 11.98 5.24 18.78
CA ILE A 217 12.91 6.30 19.15
C ILE A 217 12.07 7.55 19.47
N SER A 218 11.60 7.61 20.72
CA SER A 218 10.62 8.60 21.19
C SER A 218 10.87 8.99 22.64
N ALA A 219 10.26 10.11 23.07
CA ALA A 219 10.31 10.61 24.44
C ALA A 219 11.73 10.60 25.08
N PRO A 220 12.75 11.19 24.44
CA PRO A 220 14.14 11.12 24.91
C PRO A 220 14.30 11.66 26.34
N TYR A 221 13.46 12.62 26.73
CA TYR A 221 13.40 13.21 28.08
C TYR A 221 13.05 12.20 29.20
N ARG A 222 12.57 10.99 28.86
CA ARG A 222 12.33 9.88 29.79
C ARG A 222 13.57 9.02 30.02
N CYS A 223 14.57 9.17 29.16
CA CYS A 223 15.79 8.37 29.11
C CYS A 223 17.05 9.21 29.37
N SER A 224 16.98 10.53 29.16
CA SER A 224 18.08 11.48 29.33
C SER A 224 17.62 12.82 29.94
N ARG A 225 18.56 13.48 30.64
CA ARG A 225 18.47 14.87 31.14
C ARG A 225 19.25 15.86 30.27
N ALA A 226 19.94 15.41 29.22
CA ALA A 226 20.78 16.25 28.35
C ALA A 226 19.99 17.00 27.26
N ASP A 227 18.85 17.60 27.64
CA ASP A 227 18.05 18.47 26.76
C ASP A 227 18.89 19.66 26.23
N PRO A 228 18.64 20.14 24.99
CA PRO A 228 17.67 19.65 24.00
C PRO A 228 18.22 18.60 23.03
N HIS A 229 19.53 18.31 23.09
CA HIS A 229 20.23 17.48 22.09
C HIS A 229 20.25 15.99 22.44
N PHE A 230 20.12 15.66 23.73
CA PHE A 230 20.14 14.31 24.29
C PHE A 230 21.34 13.46 23.85
N GLU A 231 22.52 14.08 23.73
CA GLU A 231 23.74 13.46 23.16
C GLU A 231 24.20 12.17 23.84
N ASP A 232 23.86 11.98 25.11
CA ASP A 232 24.14 10.75 25.85
C ASP A 232 23.28 9.55 25.44
N LEU A 233 22.28 9.74 24.55
CA LEU A 233 21.55 8.66 23.90
C LEU A 233 22.20 8.18 22.59
N ARG A 234 23.18 8.91 22.04
CA ARG A 234 23.76 8.64 20.72
C ARG A 234 24.20 7.19 20.57
N ASP A 235 25.00 6.74 21.51
CA ASP A 235 25.55 5.39 21.55
C ASP A 235 24.47 4.30 21.62
N ILE A 236 23.40 4.57 22.36
CA ILE A 236 22.28 3.64 22.53
C ILE A 236 21.51 3.53 21.21
N VAL A 237 21.17 4.66 20.60
CA VAL A 237 20.43 4.71 19.34
C VAL A 237 21.23 4.07 18.21
N GLN A 238 22.52 4.37 18.07
CA GLN A 238 23.37 3.79 17.03
C GLN A 238 23.50 2.27 17.16
N GLU A 239 23.52 1.73 18.39
CA GLU A 239 23.58 0.29 18.59
C GLU A 239 22.25 -0.41 18.26
N LEU A 240 21.11 0.22 18.57
CA LEU A 240 19.80 -0.27 18.13
C LEU A 240 19.69 -0.27 16.61
N VAL A 241 20.14 0.81 15.96
CA VAL A 241 20.14 0.95 14.49
C VAL A 241 21.02 -0.10 13.84
N LYS A 242 22.26 -0.25 14.32
CA LYS A 242 23.18 -1.30 13.88
C LYS A 242 22.61 -2.70 14.07
N THR A 243 21.78 -2.90 15.10
CA THR A 243 21.16 -4.19 15.38
C THR A 243 20.04 -4.50 14.38
N ASN A 244 19.14 -3.55 14.12
CA ASN A 244 18.08 -3.68 13.11
C ASN A 244 17.37 -2.34 12.83
N SER A 245 17.89 -1.54 11.89
CA SER A 245 17.28 -0.24 11.52
C SER A 245 15.83 -0.38 11.04
N LYS A 246 15.51 -1.45 10.30
CA LYS A 246 14.19 -1.76 9.73
C LYS A 246 13.11 -2.12 10.79
N ARG A 247 13.48 -2.05 12.08
CA ARG A 247 12.60 -2.29 13.23
C ARG A 247 12.59 -1.13 14.22
N LEU A 248 13.04 0.03 13.80
CA LEU A 248 12.97 1.26 14.57
C LEU A 248 11.99 2.22 13.91
N VAL A 249 11.30 3.01 14.72
CA VAL A 249 10.41 4.08 14.23
C VAL A 249 10.55 5.32 15.09
N TRP A 250 10.38 6.51 14.52
CA TRP A 250 10.36 7.77 15.25
C TRP A 250 8.98 8.08 15.85
N GLY A 251 8.94 8.72 17.01
CA GLY A 251 7.71 9.34 17.53
C GLY A 251 8.01 10.48 18.50
N SER A 252 7.16 11.50 18.55
CA SER A 252 7.41 12.69 19.39
C SER A 252 7.16 12.44 20.87
N ASP A 253 6.13 11.64 21.19
CA ASP A 253 5.45 11.60 22.48
C ASP A 253 4.84 12.94 22.90
N TRP A 254 4.38 13.73 21.93
CA TRP A 254 3.66 14.97 22.16
C TRP A 254 2.24 14.68 22.69
N PRO A 255 1.69 15.49 23.61
CA PRO A 255 2.42 16.46 24.41
C PRO A 255 3.30 15.75 25.44
N HIS A 256 4.48 16.32 25.69
CA HIS A 256 5.51 15.69 26.52
C HIS A 256 5.09 15.66 27.99
N THR A 257 4.66 14.50 28.47
CA THR A 257 4.18 14.35 29.84
C THR A 257 5.34 14.30 30.86
N GLN A 258 5.05 14.51 32.14
CA GLN A 258 6.09 14.49 33.18
C GLN A 258 6.81 13.14 33.27
N ARG A 259 8.09 13.17 33.67
CA ARG A 259 8.89 11.96 33.94
C ARG A 259 8.25 11.16 35.08
N HIS A 260 8.39 9.83 35.07
CA HIS A 260 7.80 8.98 36.12
C HIS A 260 8.29 9.36 37.52
N GLU A 261 9.56 9.73 37.65
CA GLU A 261 10.16 10.19 38.90
C GLU A 261 9.66 11.57 39.34
N ASP A 262 9.03 12.37 38.50
CA ASP A 262 8.51 13.69 38.91
C ASP A 262 7.02 13.63 39.32
N ARG A 263 6.32 12.52 38.98
CA ARG A 263 4.88 12.35 39.22
C ARG A 263 4.51 12.04 40.67
N HIS A 264 5.39 11.42 41.43
CA HIS A 264 5.11 11.06 42.84
C HIS A 264 4.89 12.29 43.74
N LEU A 265 5.23 13.48 43.26
CA LEU A 265 5.07 14.75 43.95
C LEU A 265 3.64 15.31 43.86
N ARG A 266 2.73 14.70 43.08
CA ARG A 266 1.40 15.24 42.79
C ARG A 266 0.29 14.23 43.03
N SER A 267 -0.86 14.73 43.47
CA SER A 267 -2.08 13.92 43.53
C SER A 267 -2.57 13.61 42.12
N LYS A 268 -3.16 12.43 41.90
CA LYS A 268 -3.78 12.08 40.60
C LYS A 268 -4.88 13.05 40.15
N HIS A 269 -5.41 13.86 41.06
CA HIS A 269 -6.44 14.88 40.79
C HIS A 269 -5.86 16.25 40.44
N GLU A 270 -4.58 16.48 40.69
CA GLU A 270 -3.90 17.71 40.35
C GLU A 270 -3.50 17.70 38.87
N GLN A 271 -3.72 18.82 38.19
CA GLN A 271 -3.36 18.95 36.79
C GLN A 271 -1.84 19.03 36.63
N GLU A 272 -1.28 18.16 35.78
CA GLU A 272 0.14 18.12 35.45
C GLU A 272 0.41 18.92 34.17
N PRO A 273 1.31 19.92 34.18
CA PRO A 273 1.75 20.60 32.96
C PRO A 273 2.59 19.67 32.10
N PHE A 274 2.63 19.96 30.80
CA PHE A 274 3.56 19.29 29.88
C PHE A 274 4.95 19.92 29.96
N LEU A 275 5.97 19.11 29.70
CA LEU A 275 7.35 19.56 29.53
C LEU A 275 7.49 20.29 28.18
N ASN A 276 8.32 21.33 28.16
CA ASN A 276 8.71 21.97 26.93
C ASN A 276 9.97 21.28 26.39
N ILE A 277 9.82 20.46 25.35
CA ILE A 277 10.91 19.70 24.71
C ILE A 277 11.08 20.23 23.29
N ASP A 278 12.33 20.56 22.92
CA ASP A 278 12.67 21.03 21.58
C ASP A 278 12.87 19.83 20.63
N ASN A 279 11.75 19.30 20.11
CA ASN A 279 11.77 18.21 19.13
C ASN A 279 12.56 18.56 17.86
N PRO A 280 12.51 19.78 17.30
CA PRO A 280 13.40 20.16 16.20
C PRO A 280 14.90 19.97 16.51
N ALA A 281 15.36 20.34 17.70
CA ALA A 281 16.74 20.11 18.12
C ALA A 281 17.06 18.61 18.28
N TRP A 282 16.12 17.83 18.83
CA TRP A 282 16.25 16.39 18.95
C TRP A 282 16.35 15.69 17.58
N ILE A 283 15.46 16.03 16.65
CA ILE A 283 15.45 15.53 15.26
C ILE A 283 16.76 15.88 14.57
N ARG A 284 17.26 17.12 14.74
CA ARG A 284 18.58 17.51 14.21
C ARG A 284 19.70 16.65 14.77
N SER A 285 19.76 16.43 16.08
CA SER A 285 20.76 15.54 16.69
C SER A 285 20.67 14.12 16.11
N LEU A 286 19.50 13.49 16.11
CA LEU A 286 19.29 12.16 15.50
C LEU A 286 19.78 12.09 14.04
N SER A 287 19.48 13.11 13.24
CA SER A 287 19.86 13.16 11.82
C SER A 287 21.38 13.15 11.59
N THR A 288 22.15 13.63 12.55
CA THR A 288 23.63 13.62 12.51
C THR A 288 24.24 12.32 13.02
N TRP A 289 23.46 11.49 13.73
CA TRP A 289 23.93 10.22 14.28
C TRP A 289 23.77 9.07 13.30
N LEU A 290 22.85 9.20 12.34
CA LEU A 290 22.45 8.17 11.39
C LEU A 290 22.94 8.52 9.99
N ASN A 291 23.36 7.52 9.22
CA ASN A 291 23.63 7.70 7.79
C ASN A 291 22.33 7.92 7.00
N GLY A 292 22.44 8.15 5.68
CA GLY A 292 21.27 8.42 4.83
C GLY A 292 20.21 7.31 4.83
N GLU A 293 20.61 6.04 4.75
CA GLU A 293 19.68 4.90 4.74
C GLU A 293 19.04 4.70 6.13
N GLU A 294 19.86 4.72 7.18
CA GLU A 294 19.39 4.59 8.57
C GLU A 294 18.42 5.70 8.96
N TRP A 295 18.67 6.92 8.48
CA TRP A 295 17.76 8.04 8.65
C TRP A 295 16.42 7.78 7.98
N GLN A 296 16.41 7.29 6.74
CA GLN A 296 15.18 6.95 6.03
C GLN A 296 14.41 5.82 6.73
N ASP A 297 15.10 4.79 7.20
CA ASP A 297 14.50 3.65 7.90
C ASP A 297 13.79 4.02 9.19
N LEU A 298 14.26 5.07 9.87
CA LEU A 298 13.69 5.53 11.13
C LEU A 298 12.28 6.10 10.96
N TRP A 299 11.98 6.65 9.79
CA TRP A 299 10.68 7.25 9.52
C TRP A 299 9.75 6.20 8.94
N VAL A 300 8.56 6.05 9.55
CA VAL A 300 7.45 5.47 8.80
C VAL A 300 7.07 6.52 7.78
N ILE A 301 7.27 6.22 6.51
CA ILE A 301 6.89 7.09 5.42
C ILE A 301 5.66 6.45 4.82
N THR A 302 4.52 7.16 4.81
CA THR A 302 3.56 6.89 3.74
C THR A 302 4.35 7.28 2.51
N LYS A 303 4.87 6.30 1.74
CA LYS A 303 5.52 6.61 0.45
C LYS A 303 4.58 7.60 -0.21
N LEU A 304 5.04 8.85 -0.37
CA LEU A 304 4.19 10.00 -0.68
C LEU A 304 3.28 9.60 -1.81
N LEU A 305 2.09 9.22 -1.37
CA LEU A 305 0.94 9.06 -2.18
C LEU A 305 0.68 10.44 -2.81
N GLU A 306 1.13 11.55 -2.23
CA GLU A 306 0.92 12.90 -2.77
C GLU A 306 1.76 13.28 -4.00
N GLU A 307 2.90 12.65 -4.32
CA GLU A 307 3.54 12.92 -5.63
C GLU A 307 2.99 11.98 -6.71
N THR A 308 2.65 10.75 -6.35
CA THR A 308 1.93 9.81 -7.22
C THR A 308 0.47 10.27 -7.45
N PHE A 309 -0.15 10.89 -6.45
CA PHE A 309 -1.48 11.52 -6.47
C PHE A 309 -1.44 12.99 -6.85
N ALA A 310 -0.34 13.74 -6.88
CA ALA A 310 -0.38 15.03 -7.55
C ALA A 310 -0.69 14.82 -9.05
N ASN A 311 -0.17 13.73 -9.62
CA ASN A 311 -0.52 13.31 -10.98
C ASN A 311 -1.82 12.48 -11.04
N MET A 312 -2.11 11.58 -10.07
CA MET A 312 -3.38 10.80 -10.03
C MET A 312 -4.60 11.54 -9.42
N ALA A 313 -4.47 12.65 -8.69
CA ALA A 313 -5.58 13.47 -8.17
C ALA A 313 -6.14 14.41 -9.24
N SER A 314 -5.40 14.58 -10.35
CA SER A 314 -5.97 15.11 -11.59
C SER A 314 -6.79 14.05 -12.35
N PHE A 315 -6.62 12.76 -12.04
CA PHE A 315 -7.30 11.68 -12.73
C PHE A 315 -8.65 11.39 -12.07
N PRO A 316 -9.75 11.44 -12.84
CA PRO A 316 -11.06 11.37 -12.22
C PRO A 316 -11.35 9.93 -11.80
N GLN A 317 -11.45 9.72 -10.49
CA GLN A 317 -11.72 8.42 -9.84
C GLN A 317 -13.07 7.78 -10.28
N ASN A 318 -13.90 8.53 -11.01
CA ASN A 318 -15.11 8.03 -11.65
C ASN A 318 -14.87 7.44 -13.06
N ASN A 319 -13.62 7.39 -13.54
CA ASN A 319 -13.29 6.75 -14.82
C ASN A 319 -13.68 5.27 -14.79
N ARG A 320 -14.37 4.82 -15.84
CA ARG A 320 -14.97 3.49 -15.90
C ARG A 320 -13.93 2.37 -15.93
N THR A 321 -12.89 2.49 -16.75
CA THR A 321 -11.81 1.47 -16.83
C THR A 321 -11.13 1.32 -15.48
N TYR A 322 -10.81 2.45 -14.84
CA TYR A 322 -10.16 2.47 -13.54
C TYR A 322 -11.01 1.80 -12.46
N GLN A 323 -12.31 2.14 -12.38
CA GLN A 323 -13.22 1.51 -11.42
C GLN A 323 -13.34 -0.01 -11.60
N ILE A 324 -13.46 -0.47 -12.86
CA ILE A 324 -13.53 -1.90 -13.18
C ILE A 324 -12.28 -2.63 -12.70
N LEU A 325 -11.10 -2.09 -13.00
CA LEU A 325 -9.83 -2.73 -12.68
C LEU A 325 -9.48 -2.63 -11.20
N GLU A 326 -9.83 -1.54 -10.53
CA GLU A 326 -9.62 -1.41 -9.08
C GLU A 326 -10.54 -2.36 -8.29
N ALA A 327 -11.79 -2.53 -8.72
CA ALA A 327 -12.69 -3.54 -8.15
C ALA A 327 -12.17 -4.97 -8.36
N ALA A 328 -11.51 -5.24 -9.49
CA ALA A 328 -10.89 -6.53 -9.78
C ALA A 328 -9.65 -6.79 -8.92
N ARG A 329 -8.75 -5.81 -8.83
CA ARG A 329 -7.53 -5.87 -8.01
C ARG A 329 -7.86 -6.11 -6.53
N THR A 330 -8.81 -5.36 -5.98
CA THR A 330 -9.25 -5.50 -4.58
C THR A 330 -10.09 -6.76 -4.35
N GLY A 331 -10.87 -7.19 -5.35
CA GLY A 331 -11.69 -8.40 -5.30
C GLY A 331 -10.95 -9.71 -5.58
N GLY A 332 -9.66 -9.66 -5.93
CA GLY A 332 -8.83 -10.85 -6.20
C GLY A 332 -9.20 -11.61 -7.49
N TYR A 333 -9.75 -10.91 -8.49
CA TYR A 333 -10.07 -11.48 -9.81
C TYR A 333 -9.43 -10.67 -10.93
N ALA A 334 -9.48 -11.18 -12.16
CA ALA A 334 -8.96 -10.50 -13.34
C ALA A 334 -10.10 -10.13 -14.30
N VAL A 335 -9.90 -9.11 -15.13
CA VAL A 335 -10.86 -8.64 -16.14
C VAL A 335 -10.26 -8.83 -17.52
N GLY A 336 -11.03 -9.43 -18.41
CA GLY A 336 -10.64 -9.60 -19.81
C GLY A 336 -10.83 -8.29 -20.56
N ALA A 337 -9.81 -7.92 -21.33
CA ALA A 337 -9.90 -6.92 -22.39
C ALA A 337 -9.90 -7.64 -23.73
N TYR A 338 -10.97 -7.50 -24.53
CA TYR A 338 -11.22 -8.34 -25.70
C TYR A 338 -11.11 -7.55 -27.01
N ASN A 339 -10.13 -7.86 -27.87
CA ASN A 339 -9.94 -7.14 -29.14
C ASN A 339 -11.10 -7.40 -30.10
N CYS A 340 -11.75 -6.33 -30.52
CA CYS A 340 -12.87 -6.33 -31.45
C CYS A 340 -12.50 -5.59 -32.75
N TYR A 341 -12.88 -6.19 -33.89
CA TYR A 341 -12.60 -5.64 -35.23
C TYR A 341 -13.87 -5.24 -35.98
N ASN A 342 -15.03 -5.69 -35.48
CA ASN A 342 -16.34 -5.52 -36.08
C ASN A 342 -17.44 -5.56 -35.00
N ASP A 343 -18.69 -5.42 -35.43
CA ASP A 343 -19.88 -5.46 -34.57
C ASP A 343 -20.12 -6.84 -33.93
N ASP A 344 -19.76 -7.94 -34.60
CA ASP A 344 -19.94 -9.29 -34.05
C ASP A 344 -19.18 -9.48 -32.73
N GLY A 345 -17.91 -9.01 -32.68
CA GLY A 345 -17.09 -9.08 -31.48
C GLY A 345 -17.63 -8.22 -30.33
N VAL A 346 -18.05 -6.99 -30.65
CA VAL A 346 -18.65 -6.07 -29.67
C VAL A 346 -19.89 -6.69 -29.03
N ILE A 347 -20.78 -7.23 -29.86
CA ILE A 347 -22.00 -7.90 -29.39
C ILE A 347 -21.68 -9.17 -28.60
N ALA A 348 -20.67 -9.94 -29.00
CA ALA A 348 -20.25 -11.14 -28.29
C ALA A 348 -19.75 -10.83 -26.87
N VAL A 349 -18.90 -9.82 -26.71
CA VAL A 349 -18.39 -9.38 -25.39
C VAL A 349 -19.54 -8.93 -24.49
N ILE A 350 -20.44 -8.06 -24.99
CA ILE A 350 -21.57 -7.56 -24.22
C ILE A 350 -22.47 -8.72 -23.76
N ARG A 351 -22.83 -9.63 -24.68
CA ARG A 351 -23.69 -10.77 -24.35
C ARG A 351 -23.06 -11.69 -23.31
N ALA A 352 -21.77 -12.02 -23.48
CA ALA A 352 -21.05 -12.86 -22.53
C ALA A 352 -20.96 -12.21 -21.15
N ALA A 353 -20.62 -10.92 -21.10
CA ALA A 353 -20.53 -10.14 -19.87
C ALA A 353 -21.88 -10.09 -19.12
N GLU A 354 -22.99 -9.80 -19.83
CA GLU A 354 -24.32 -9.80 -19.23
C GLU A 354 -24.74 -11.19 -18.73
N ALA A 355 -24.52 -12.24 -19.53
CA ALA A 355 -24.86 -13.62 -19.17
C ALA A 355 -24.06 -14.12 -17.95
N CYS A 356 -22.81 -13.69 -17.82
CA CYS A 356 -21.94 -14.03 -16.69
C CYS A 356 -22.08 -13.08 -15.50
N LYS A 357 -22.81 -11.96 -15.64
CA LYS A 357 -22.77 -10.85 -14.67
C LYS A 357 -21.31 -10.46 -14.35
N SER A 358 -20.51 -10.29 -15.39
CA SER A 358 -19.07 -10.02 -15.31
C SER A 358 -18.77 -8.62 -15.81
N PRO A 359 -17.84 -7.89 -15.18
CA PRO A 359 -17.25 -6.72 -15.82
C PRO A 359 -16.39 -7.16 -17.02
N ALA A 360 -16.20 -6.26 -17.99
CA ALA A 360 -15.40 -6.50 -19.18
C ALA A 360 -14.78 -5.21 -19.73
N ILE A 361 -13.75 -5.35 -20.57
CA ILE A 361 -13.22 -4.26 -21.38
C ILE A 361 -13.32 -4.67 -22.85
N ILE A 362 -13.95 -3.84 -23.68
CA ILE A 362 -13.89 -3.97 -25.13
C ILE A 362 -12.67 -3.19 -25.59
N GLN A 363 -11.74 -3.84 -26.29
CA GLN A 363 -10.59 -3.15 -26.84
C GLN A 363 -10.61 -3.14 -28.37
N VAL A 364 -10.10 -2.08 -28.96
CA VAL A 364 -9.91 -1.93 -30.40
C VAL A 364 -8.46 -1.55 -30.67
N PHE A 365 -7.94 -1.89 -31.84
CA PHE A 365 -6.62 -1.42 -32.28
C PHE A 365 -6.74 -0.11 -33.09
N PRO A 366 -5.66 0.68 -33.21
CA PRO A 366 -5.55 1.76 -34.17
C PRO A 366 -5.95 1.35 -35.57
N TRP A 367 -5.62 0.12 -36.00
CA TRP A 367 -6.07 -0.43 -37.26
C TRP A 367 -7.61 -0.41 -37.38
N THR A 368 -8.34 -0.89 -36.38
CA THR A 368 -9.81 -0.91 -36.37
C THR A 368 -10.36 0.51 -36.38
N MET A 369 -9.79 1.41 -35.57
CA MET A 369 -10.19 2.82 -35.52
C MET A 369 -10.01 3.52 -36.88
N ARG A 370 -8.87 3.31 -37.55
CA ARG A 370 -8.58 3.88 -38.87
C ARG A 370 -9.46 3.28 -39.97
N PHE A 371 -9.68 1.96 -39.94
CA PHE A 371 -10.47 1.25 -40.94
C PHE A 371 -11.97 1.55 -40.83
N GLN A 372 -12.53 1.44 -39.64
CA GLN A 372 -13.97 1.64 -39.39
C GLN A 372 -14.35 3.11 -39.22
N GLY A 373 -13.41 3.95 -38.79
CA GLY A 373 -13.60 5.35 -38.53
C GLY A 373 -14.26 5.68 -37.17
N PRO A 374 -14.40 6.98 -36.85
CA PRO A 374 -14.81 7.46 -35.54
C PRO A 374 -16.27 7.11 -35.17
N GLU A 375 -17.16 6.97 -36.15
CA GLU A 375 -18.57 6.64 -35.88
C GLU A 375 -18.74 5.20 -35.37
N PHE A 376 -17.91 4.27 -35.84
CA PHE A 376 -17.87 2.92 -35.28
C PHE A 376 -17.40 2.95 -33.83
N VAL A 377 -16.35 3.71 -33.52
CA VAL A 377 -15.86 3.86 -32.13
C VAL A 377 -16.96 4.40 -31.21
N LYS A 378 -17.71 5.43 -31.64
CA LYS A 378 -18.86 5.96 -30.90
C LYS A 378 -19.96 4.92 -30.70
N TYR A 379 -20.22 4.09 -31.72
CA TYR A 379 -21.14 2.95 -31.60
C TYR A 379 -20.68 1.96 -30.52
N VAL A 380 -19.40 1.56 -30.53
CA VAL A 380 -18.84 0.63 -29.54
C VAL A 380 -19.01 1.18 -28.12
N ILE A 381 -18.66 2.45 -27.91
CA ILE A 381 -18.77 3.12 -26.61
C ILE A 381 -20.23 3.22 -26.16
N GLY A 382 -21.13 3.66 -27.03
CA GLY A 382 -22.55 3.71 -26.73
C GLY A 382 -23.13 2.34 -26.37
N ALA A 383 -22.75 1.28 -27.10
CA ALA A 383 -23.20 -0.08 -26.84
C ALA A 383 -22.65 -0.63 -25.51
N ALA A 384 -21.35 -0.44 -25.24
CA ALA A 384 -20.70 -0.86 -24.01
C ALA A 384 -21.29 -0.17 -22.78
N HIS A 385 -21.51 1.15 -22.86
CA HIS A 385 -22.02 1.94 -21.74
C HIS A 385 -23.50 1.68 -21.45
N ALA A 386 -24.26 1.21 -22.44
CA ALA A 386 -25.66 0.82 -22.30
C ALA A 386 -25.86 -0.62 -21.78
N ALA A 387 -24.80 -1.41 -21.65
CA ALA A 387 -24.87 -2.77 -21.12
C ALA A 387 -25.36 -2.80 -19.67
N LYS A 388 -25.96 -3.93 -19.26
CA LYS A 388 -26.47 -4.12 -17.88
C LYS A 388 -25.39 -4.36 -16.84
N VAL A 389 -24.14 -4.47 -17.27
CA VAL A 389 -22.96 -4.71 -16.44
C VAL A 389 -21.87 -3.70 -16.79
N PRO A 390 -20.89 -3.45 -15.91
CA PRO A 390 -19.81 -2.51 -16.20
C PRO A 390 -18.94 -2.98 -17.37
N ILE A 391 -19.01 -2.27 -18.50
CA ILE A 391 -18.12 -2.50 -19.66
C ILE A 391 -17.47 -1.18 -20.07
N ALA A 392 -16.14 -1.15 -20.10
CA ALA A 392 -15.35 -0.01 -20.59
C ALA A 392 -14.82 -0.26 -22.01
N VAL A 393 -14.42 0.81 -22.70
CA VAL A 393 -13.82 0.76 -24.03
C VAL A 393 -12.39 1.31 -24.00
N HIS A 394 -11.46 0.52 -24.55
CA HIS A 394 -10.02 0.77 -24.55
C HIS A 394 -9.47 0.81 -25.99
N LEU A 395 -8.53 1.73 -26.28
CA LEU A 395 -7.72 1.68 -27.50
C LEU A 395 -6.35 1.07 -27.20
N ASP A 396 -6.08 -0.11 -27.75
CA ASP A 396 -4.90 -0.94 -27.47
C ASP A 396 -3.73 -0.57 -28.39
N HIS A 397 -2.49 -0.49 -27.87
CA HIS A 397 -1.25 -0.16 -28.59
C HIS A 397 -1.28 1.09 -29.51
N CYS A 398 -1.39 2.29 -28.95
CA CYS A 398 -1.11 3.52 -29.71
C CYS A 398 0.40 3.73 -29.84
N ILE A 399 0.98 3.21 -30.92
CA ILE A 399 2.41 3.38 -31.25
C ILE A 399 2.66 4.71 -31.96
N GLU A 400 1.78 5.09 -32.89
CA GLU A 400 1.93 6.33 -33.65
C GLU A 400 1.31 7.52 -32.91
N PRO A 401 1.99 8.69 -32.85
CA PRO A 401 1.45 9.89 -32.21
C PRO A 401 0.08 10.33 -32.76
N GLU A 402 -0.19 10.07 -34.04
CA GLU A 402 -1.46 10.38 -34.70
C GLU A 402 -2.62 9.55 -34.14
N ASP A 403 -2.37 8.32 -33.71
CA ASP A 403 -3.39 7.48 -33.08
C ASP A 403 -3.79 8.03 -31.73
N VAL A 404 -2.80 8.46 -30.93
CA VAL A 404 -3.05 9.11 -29.64
C VAL A 404 -3.90 10.37 -29.83
N LYS A 405 -3.54 11.24 -30.80
CA LYS A 405 -4.31 12.45 -31.10
C LYS A 405 -5.75 12.14 -31.49
N ALA A 406 -5.96 11.15 -32.36
CA ALA A 406 -7.30 10.74 -32.79
C ALA A 406 -8.12 10.16 -31.62
N ALA A 407 -7.49 9.35 -30.77
CA ALA A 407 -8.14 8.73 -29.63
C ALA A 407 -8.57 9.75 -28.57
N LEU A 408 -7.76 10.78 -28.31
CA LEU A 408 -8.08 11.86 -27.37
C LEU A 408 -9.26 12.73 -27.82
N GLU A 409 -9.68 12.66 -29.09
CA GLU A 409 -10.87 13.35 -29.61
C GLU A 409 -12.12 12.45 -29.61
N LEU A 410 -12.00 11.21 -29.15
CA LEU A 410 -13.08 10.23 -29.06
C LEU A 410 -13.37 9.87 -27.59
N PRO A 411 -14.61 9.42 -27.26
CA PRO A 411 -15.03 9.23 -25.88
C PRO A 411 -14.53 7.91 -25.26
N PHE A 412 -13.29 7.51 -25.55
CA PHE A 412 -12.69 6.30 -24.96
C PHE A 412 -12.64 6.41 -23.44
N ASP A 413 -12.83 5.28 -22.75
CA ASP A 413 -12.62 5.24 -21.29
C ASP A 413 -11.13 5.13 -20.96
N SER A 414 -10.34 4.51 -21.84
CA SER A 414 -8.89 4.40 -21.69
C SER A 414 -8.17 4.19 -23.02
N ILE A 415 -6.88 4.49 -23.08
CA ILE A 415 -6.01 4.21 -24.22
C ILE A 415 -4.67 3.68 -23.70
N MET A 416 -3.99 2.86 -24.50
CA MET A 416 -2.61 2.43 -24.26
C MET A 416 -1.67 3.29 -25.08
N VAL A 417 -0.72 3.95 -24.42
CA VAL A 417 0.42 4.62 -25.07
C VAL A 417 1.57 3.63 -25.11
N ASP A 418 1.91 3.19 -26.31
CA ASP A 418 2.96 2.19 -26.52
C ASP A 418 4.19 2.84 -27.15
N ALA A 419 5.00 3.46 -26.30
CA ALA A 419 6.28 4.06 -26.67
C ALA A 419 7.47 3.10 -26.40
N SER A 420 7.22 1.80 -26.25
CA SER A 420 8.22 0.76 -25.92
C SER A 420 9.30 0.60 -26.99
N ILE A 421 9.04 1.04 -28.23
CA ILE A 421 10.01 1.07 -29.33
C ILE A 421 11.16 2.07 -29.08
N HIS A 422 10.94 3.05 -28.22
CA HIS A 422 11.96 4.04 -27.83
C HIS A 422 12.77 3.55 -26.62
N ASP A 423 13.77 4.32 -26.22
CA ASP A 423 14.44 4.08 -24.93
C ASP A 423 13.52 4.45 -23.76
N GLU A 424 13.89 3.98 -22.56
CA GLU A 424 13.06 4.12 -21.36
C GLU A 424 12.78 5.59 -20.98
N ALA A 425 13.74 6.48 -21.20
CA ALA A 425 13.59 7.91 -20.88
C ALA A 425 12.63 8.60 -21.85
N GLU A 426 12.71 8.29 -23.14
CA GLU A 426 11.80 8.81 -24.15
C GLU A 426 10.39 8.22 -24.00
N ASN A 427 10.28 6.93 -23.65
CA ASN A 427 8.99 6.31 -23.31
C ASN A 427 8.34 7.03 -22.12
N ALA A 428 9.07 7.24 -21.03
CA ALA A 428 8.56 7.96 -19.87
C ALA A 428 8.16 9.41 -20.23
N ARG A 429 8.96 10.11 -21.03
CA ARG A 429 8.66 11.48 -21.47
C ARG A 429 7.36 11.56 -22.27
N GLN A 430 7.18 10.68 -23.27
CA GLN A 430 5.96 10.67 -24.09
C GLN A 430 4.72 10.28 -23.27
N CYS A 431 4.83 9.23 -22.45
CA CYS A 431 3.74 8.81 -21.56
C CYS A 431 3.31 9.97 -20.64
N LYS A 432 4.26 10.67 -20.01
CA LYS A 432 3.97 11.80 -19.12
C LYS A 432 3.18 12.92 -19.80
N GLU A 433 3.59 13.30 -21.02
CA GLU A 433 2.92 14.35 -21.80
C GLU A 433 1.48 13.94 -22.14
N ILE A 434 1.29 12.70 -22.57
CA ILE A 434 -0.03 12.20 -22.97
C ILE A 434 -0.95 11.99 -21.77
N VAL A 435 -0.44 11.47 -20.65
CA VAL A 435 -1.20 11.29 -19.40
C VAL A 435 -1.82 12.61 -18.94
N GLN A 436 -1.08 13.72 -18.99
CA GLN A 436 -1.62 15.02 -18.60
C GLN A 436 -2.83 15.43 -19.44
N ILE A 437 -2.76 15.22 -20.76
CA ILE A 437 -3.85 15.57 -21.69
C ILE A 437 -5.04 14.62 -21.53
N ALA A 438 -4.78 13.32 -21.40
CA ALA A 438 -5.78 12.28 -21.25
C ALA A 438 -6.56 12.42 -19.94
N ASN A 439 -5.86 12.65 -18.82
CA ASN A 439 -6.48 12.85 -17.51
C ASN A 439 -7.46 14.03 -17.51
N ALA A 440 -7.10 15.14 -18.17
CA ALA A 440 -7.97 16.31 -18.29
C ALA A 440 -9.27 16.02 -19.07
N LYS A 441 -9.26 14.99 -19.92
CA LYS A 441 -10.43 14.50 -20.69
C LYS A 441 -11.11 13.30 -20.01
N GLY A 442 -10.60 12.86 -18.85
CA GLY A 442 -11.10 11.70 -18.11
C GLY A 442 -10.80 10.35 -18.75
N ILE A 443 -9.76 10.26 -19.58
CA ILE A 443 -9.32 9.05 -20.27
C ILE A 443 -8.14 8.45 -19.49
N ALA A 444 -8.22 7.18 -19.12
CA ALA A 444 -7.12 6.48 -18.43
C ALA A 444 -6.02 6.06 -19.40
N ILE A 445 -4.78 6.03 -18.93
CA ILE A 445 -3.61 5.58 -19.70
C ILE A 445 -3.06 4.27 -19.14
N GLU A 446 -2.92 3.32 -20.06
CA GLU A 446 -2.01 2.17 -19.94
C GLU A 446 -0.70 2.48 -20.64
N ALA A 447 0.43 2.02 -20.10
CA ALA A 447 1.72 2.10 -20.77
C ALA A 447 2.48 0.79 -20.69
N GLU A 448 3.24 0.47 -21.75
CA GLU A 448 4.20 -0.63 -21.76
C GLU A 448 5.56 -0.15 -21.23
N MET A 449 6.10 -0.88 -20.26
CA MET A 449 7.47 -0.66 -19.77
C MET A 449 8.32 -1.88 -20.05
N GLY A 450 9.47 -1.65 -20.70
CA GLY A 450 10.22 -2.71 -21.37
C GLY A 450 9.85 -2.73 -22.85
N ARG A 451 9.99 -3.90 -23.48
CA ARG A 451 9.60 -4.15 -24.86
C ARG A 451 9.26 -5.61 -25.05
N LEU A 452 8.10 -5.89 -25.60
CA LEU A 452 7.72 -7.23 -26.09
C LEU A 452 8.17 -7.40 -27.55
N GLU A 453 8.56 -8.61 -27.92
CA GLU A 453 8.78 -8.99 -29.32
C GLU A 453 7.50 -9.52 -29.98
N GLY A 454 7.47 -9.55 -31.30
CA GLY A 454 6.40 -10.18 -32.09
C GLY A 454 5.34 -9.20 -32.59
N GLY A 455 4.18 -9.74 -33.00
CA GLY A 455 3.06 -8.96 -33.52
C GLY A 455 1.81 -9.81 -33.65
N GLU A 456 0.67 -9.16 -33.87
CA GLU A 456 -0.64 -9.83 -33.96
C GLU A 456 -1.50 -9.19 -35.07
N ASP A 457 -2.63 -9.81 -35.38
CA ASP A 457 -3.61 -9.19 -36.28
C ASP A 457 -4.05 -7.84 -35.71
N GLY A 458 -3.91 -6.76 -36.48
CA GLY A 458 -4.13 -5.39 -36.04
C GLY A 458 -2.96 -4.70 -35.31
N LEU A 459 -1.85 -5.39 -35.02
CA LEU A 459 -0.65 -4.89 -34.35
C LEU A 459 0.62 -5.20 -35.18
N PRO A 460 1.37 -4.21 -35.68
CA PRO A 460 2.59 -4.45 -36.46
C PRO A 460 3.62 -5.33 -35.72
N THR A 461 4.39 -6.11 -36.49
CA THR A 461 5.49 -6.90 -35.94
C THR A 461 6.67 -6.02 -35.56
N VAL A 462 7.10 -6.10 -34.30
CA VAL A 462 8.31 -5.44 -33.80
C VAL A 462 9.48 -6.42 -33.89
N ASP A 463 10.40 -6.19 -34.84
CA ASP A 463 11.64 -6.97 -35.00
C ASP A 463 12.80 -6.29 -34.25
N LEU A 464 12.62 -6.15 -32.93
CA LEU A 464 13.61 -5.59 -32.01
C LEU A 464 13.78 -6.54 -30.82
N GLU A 465 14.97 -6.55 -30.22
CA GLU A 465 15.25 -7.39 -29.05
C GLU A 465 14.31 -7.06 -27.89
N THR A 466 13.83 -8.11 -27.22
CA THR A 466 13.04 -8.02 -25.98
C THR A 466 13.82 -7.26 -24.91
N ILE A 467 13.18 -6.27 -24.29
CA ILE A 467 13.71 -5.54 -23.13
C ILE A 467 12.83 -5.86 -21.94
N PHE A 468 13.38 -6.56 -20.95
CA PHE A 468 12.62 -6.87 -19.74
C PHE A 468 12.39 -5.62 -18.89
N THR A 469 11.19 -5.52 -18.31
CA THR A 469 10.89 -4.53 -17.28
C THR A 469 11.82 -4.73 -16.10
N ARG A 470 12.39 -3.64 -15.61
CA ARG A 470 13.27 -3.62 -14.45
C ARG A 470 12.46 -3.24 -13.20
N PRO A 471 12.31 -4.13 -12.19
CA PRO A 471 11.51 -3.85 -11.00
C PRO A 471 11.94 -2.57 -10.28
N GLU A 472 13.23 -2.31 -10.21
CA GLU A 472 13.81 -1.14 -9.54
C GLU A 472 13.46 0.19 -10.23
N LEU A 473 13.17 0.17 -11.53
CA LEU A 473 12.80 1.36 -12.31
C LEU A 473 11.29 1.52 -12.47
N ALA A 474 10.52 0.44 -12.30
CA ALA A 474 9.07 0.46 -12.51
C ALA A 474 8.35 1.49 -11.63
N ARG A 475 8.84 1.72 -10.41
CA ARG A 475 8.28 2.75 -9.53
C ARG A 475 8.52 4.16 -10.06
N ASP A 476 9.74 4.41 -10.54
CA ASP A 476 10.12 5.74 -11.05
C ASP A 476 9.37 6.03 -12.35
N PHE A 477 9.25 5.04 -13.24
CA PHE A 477 8.44 5.14 -14.45
C PHE A 477 6.98 5.49 -14.15
N VAL A 478 6.32 4.74 -13.27
CA VAL A 478 4.94 5.02 -12.86
C VAL A 478 4.81 6.41 -12.24
N LYS A 479 5.74 6.78 -11.36
CA LYS A 479 5.72 8.07 -10.67
C LYS A 479 5.89 9.24 -11.64
N GLU A 480 6.86 9.12 -12.56
CA GLU A 480 7.19 10.17 -13.52
C GLU A 480 6.08 10.38 -14.54
N THR A 481 5.50 9.28 -15.04
CA THR A 481 4.49 9.29 -16.08
C THR A 481 3.09 9.57 -15.54
N GLY A 482 2.75 9.06 -14.36
CA GLY A 482 1.41 9.14 -13.79
C GLY A 482 0.40 8.17 -14.42
N VAL A 483 0.87 7.14 -15.16
CA VAL A 483 0.00 6.13 -15.80
C VAL A 483 -0.84 5.37 -14.78
N GLN A 484 -2.04 4.93 -15.19
CA GLN A 484 -2.95 4.19 -14.31
C GLN A 484 -2.71 2.68 -14.36
N PHE A 485 -2.28 2.17 -15.52
CA PHE A 485 -2.05 0.75 -15.75
C PHE A 485 -0.67 0.53 -16.37
N LEU A 486 0.00 -0.56 -16.01
CA LEU A 486 1.32 -0.90 -16.54
C LEU A 486 1.32 -2.29 -17.17
N ALA A 487 1.74 -2.38 -18.42
CA ALA A 487 2.04 -3.63 -19.10
C ALA A 487 3.54 -3.94 -18.99
N PRO A 488 3.96 -4.95 -18.19
CA PRO A 488 5.37 -5.32 -18.10
C PRO A 488 5.77 -6.35 -19.17
N SER A 489 7.03 -6.23 -19.61
CA SER A 489 7.78 -7.28 -20.32
C SER A 489 8.51 -8.17 -19.32
N PHE A 490 8.10 -9.43 -19.21
CA PHE A 490 8.73 -10.43 -18.33
C PHE A 490 9.01 -11.76 -19.06
N GLY A 491 9.05 -11.72 -20.40
CA GLY A 491 9.19 -12.88 -21.28
C GLY A 491 7.90 -13.30 -21.98
N ASN A 492 6.81 -12.58 -21.76
CA ASN A 492 5.66 -12.60 -22.65
C ASN A 492 6.01 -12.00 -24.03
N ILE A 493 5.36 -12.50 -25.08
CA ILE A 493 5.56 -12.07 -26.48
C ILE A 493 4.22 -11.93 -27.19
N HIS A 494 4.14 -11.08 -28.20
CA HIS A 494 2.98 -10.98 -29.06
C HIS A 494 2.95 -12.12 -30.10
N GLY A 495 1.77 -12.71 -30.29
CA GLY A 495 1.58 -13.79 -31.26
C GLY A 495 2.03 -15.17 -30.77
N ASN A 496 2.63 -15.97 -31.66
CA ASN A 496 2.89 -17.39 -31.40
C ASN A 496 4.18 -17.62 -30.62
N TYR A 497 4.08 -18.29 -29.47
CA TYR A 497 5.23 -18.82 -28.76
C TYR A 497 5.88 -19.99 -29.52
N GLY A 498 7.20 -20.13 -29.39
CA GLY A 498 7.96 -21.25 -29.92
C GLY A 498 7.73 -22.57 -29.16
N PRO A 499 8.51 -23.63 -29.48
CA PRO A 499 8.34 -24.96 -28.92
C PRO A 499 8.39 -25.00 -27.38
N GLY A 500 7.26 -25.34 -26.77
CA GLY A 500 7.08 -25.42 -25.32
C GLY A 500 6.26 -24.30 -24.70
N GLY A 501 5.71 -23.39 -25.52
CA GLY A 501 4.69 -22.45 -25.09
C GLY A 501 5.19 -21.35 -24.15
N PRO A 502 4.29 -20.48 -23.69
CA PRO A 502 4.61 -19.36 -22.79
C PRO A 502 5.30 -19.80 -21.49
N GLU A 503 5.07 -21.03 -21.03
CA GLU A 503 5.65 -21.62 -19.84
C GLU A 503 7.19 -21.64 -19.85
N LYS A 504 7.81 -21.68 -21.04
CA LYS A 504 9.27 -21.60 -21.18
C LYS A 504 9.83 -20.18 -21.21
N TYR A 505 9.00 -19.21 -21.58
CA TYR A 505 9.44 -17.84 -21.81
C TYR A 505 9.18 -16.96 -20.59
N TRP A 506 8.03 -17.15 -19.93
CA TRP A 506 7.60 -16.31 -18.82
C TRP A 506 8.49 -16.45 -17.59
N ARG A 507 9.04 -15.33 -17.13
CA ARG A 507 9.86 -15.23 -15.93
C ARG A 507 8.99 -14.84 -14.74
N LEU A 508 8.29 -15.81 -14.16
CA LEU A 508 7.40 -15.57 -13.02
C LEU A 508 8.08 -14.90 -11.80
N PRO A 509 9.33 -15.22 -11.42
CA PRO A 509 10.02 -14.49 -10.36
C PRO A 509 10.17 -13.00 -10.67
N LEU A 510 10.50 -12.66 -11.93
CA LEU A 510 10.61 -11.27 -12.36
C LEU A 510 9.24 -10.56 -12.29
N LEU A 511 8.17 -11.21 -12.76
CA LEU A 511 6.81 -10.66 -12.64
C LEU A 511 6.44 -10.38 -11.17
N ASN A 512 6.80 -11.30 -10.27
CA ASN A 512 6.58 -11.13 -8.84
C ASN A 512 7.37 -9.93 -8.27
N ASP A 513 8.61 -9.75 -8.69
CA ASP A 513 9.44 -8.62 -8.27
C ASP A 513 8.89 -7.29 -8.78
N ILE A 514 8.40 -7.25 -10.03
CA ILE A 514 7.72 -6.07 -10.60
C ILE A 514 6.47 -5.76 -9.77
N HIS A 515 5.60 -6.75 -9.52
CA HIS A 515 4.40 -6.55 -8.71
C HIS A 515 4.71 -6.00 -7.32
N ASN A 516 5.75 -6.53 -6.65
CA ASN A 516 6.17 -6.03 -5.34
C ASN A 516 6.76 -4.61 -5.38
N ALA A 517 7.35 -4.20 -6.51
CA ALA A 517 7.91 -2.86 -6.66
C ALA A 517 6.82 -1.79 -6.78
N ILE A 518 5.70 -2.13 -7.43
CA ILE A 518 4.53 -1.27 -7.73
C ILE A 518 3.19 -1.95 -7.35
N PRO A 519 2.99 -2.29 -6.06
CA PRO A 519 1.84 -3.11 -5.61
C PRO A 519 0.48 -2.40 -5.77
N ASP A 520 0.50 -1.09 -5.92
CA ASP A 520 -0.68 -0.23 -6.05
C ASP A 520 -1.04 0.06 -7.51
N ILE A 521 -0.26 -0.44 -8.47
CA ILE A 521 -0.55 -0.31 -9.90
C ILE A 521 -1.15 -1.60 -10.44
N THR A 522 -2.23 -1.46 -11.20
CA THR A 522 -2.81 -2.58 -11.94
C THR A 522 -1.86 -3.00 -13.04
N LEU A 523 -1.41 -4.26 -12.97
CA LEU A 523 -0.62 -4.88 -14.02
C LEU A 523 -1.51 -5.44 -15.13
N VAL A 524 -1.06 -5.26 -16.37
CA VAL A 524 -1.74 -5.69 -17.59
C VAL A 524 -0.95 -6.80 -18.29
N LEU A 525 -1.61 -7.91 -18.57
CA LEU A 525 -1.00 -9.03 -19.28
C LEU A 525 -1.24 -8.92 -20.78
N HIS A 526 -0.14 -8.77 -21.51
CA HIS A 526 -0.05 -8.84 -22.96
C HIS A 526 0.50 -10.18 -23.43
N GLY A 527 0.34 -10.49 -24.72
CA GLY A 527 0.95 -11.66 -25.34
C GLY A 527 0.32 -12.99 -24.92
N THR A 528 -1.00 -13.10 -25.06
CA THR A 528 -1.79 -14.17 -24.44
C THR A 528 -2.16 -15.33 -25.36
N HIS A 529 -1.68 -15.31 -26.60
CA HIS A 529 -1.99 -16.37 -27.55
C HIS A 529 -1.25 -17.66 -27.18
N GLY A 530 -1.97 -18.80 -27.18
CA GLY A 530 -1.40 -20.09 -26.80
C GLY A 530 -1.11 -20.26 -25.29
N VAL A 531 -1.50 -19.30 -24.45
CA VAL A 531 -1.38 -19.39 -22.98
C VAL A 531 -2.42 -20.36 -22.42
N SER A 532 -1.96 -21.28 -21.57
CA SER A 532 -2.82 -22.24 -20.88
C SER A 532 -3.64 -21.58 -19.76
N ASP A 533 -4.81 -22.15 -19.45
CA ASP A 533 -5.66 -21.66 -18.35
C ASP A 533 -4.93 -21.65 -17.00
N GLU A 534 -4.04 -22.63 -16.76
CA GLU A 534 -3.21 -22.68 -15.54
C GLU A 534 -2.21 -21.53 -15.49
N GLN A 535 -1.59 -21.21 -16.62
CA GLN A 535 -0.63 -20.12 -16.72
C GLN A 535 -1.30 -18.75 -16.51
N PHE A 536 -2.51 -18.54 -17.02
CA PHE A 536 -3.32 -17.35 -16.69
C PHE A 536 -3.62 -17.24 -15.19
N ARG A 537 -4.08 -18.34 -14.56
CA ARG A 537 -4.35 -18.35 -13.12
C ARG A 537 -3.09 -18.06 -12.31
N THR A 538 -1.93 -18.49 -12.80
CA THR A 538 -0.63 -18.21 -12.20
C THR A 538 -0.25 -16.74 -12.34
N ALA A 539 -0.37 -16.15 -13.53
CA ALA A 539 -0.16 -14.71 -13.73
C ALA A 539 -1.03 -13.85 -12.80
N ARG A 540 -2.31 -14.21 -12.62
CA ARG A 540 -3.19 -13.51 -11.66
C ARG A 540 -2.67 -13.55 -10.23
N LYS A 541 -2.14 -14.70 -9.77
CA LYS A 541 -1.54 -14.82 -8.43
C LYS A 541 -0.31 -13.93 -8.25
N HIS A 542 0.33 -13.53 -9.35
CA HIS A 542 1.45 -12.60 -9.39
C HIS A 542 1.04 -11.15 -9.73
N GLY A 543 -0.24 -10.81 -9.57
CA GLY A 543 -0.72 -9.43 -9.63
C GLY A 543 -1.27 -8.97 -10.97
N MET A 544 -1.38 -9.84 -11.97
CA MET A 544 -2.03 -9.50 -13.25
C MET A 544 -3.55 -9.37 -13.08
N VAL A 545 -4.09 -8.21 -13.47
CA VAL A 545 -5.52 -7.87 -13.29
C VAL A 545 -6.23 -7.64 -14.61
N LYS A 546 -5.67 -6.85 -15.54
CA LYS A 546 -6.21 -6.72 -16.91
C LYS A 546 -5.54 -7.76 -17.79
N ILE A 547 -6.32 -8.57 -18.49
CA ILE A 547 -5.81 -9.63 -19.38
C ILE A 547 -6.24 -9.32 -20.80
N ASN A 548 -5.30 -8.91 -21.65
CA ASN A 548 -5.57 -8.65 -23.06
C ASN A 548 -5.83 -9.97 -23.79
N LEU A 549 -6.88 -10.04 -24.60
CA LEU A 549 -7.33 -11.25 -25.25
C LEU A 549 -7.74 -10.95 -26.68
N ASN A 550 -7.07 -11.60 -27.62
CA ASN A 550 -7.34 -11.49 -29.05
C ASN A 550 -7.76 -12.86 -29.60
N ARG A 551 -6.84 -13.57 -30.28
CA ARG A 551 -7.06 -14.89 -30.87
C ARG A 551 -7.53 -15.95 -29.88
N THR A 552 -7.10 -15.87 -28.61
CA THR A 552 -7.45 -16.81 -27.53
C THR A 552 -8.96 -17.04 -27.38
N VAL A 553 -9.80 -16.06 -27.71
CA VAL A 553 -11.26 -16.17 -27.69
C VAL A 553 -11.92 -16.05 -29.07
N ARG A 554 -11.16 -15.64 -30.09
CA ARG A 554 -11.66 -15.32 -31.44
C ARG A 554 -11.52 -16.47 -32.43
N ASP A 555 -10.57 -17.39 -32.22
CA ASP A 555 -10.25 -18.42 -33.22
C ASP A 555 -11.46 -19.32 -33.54
N GLU A 556 -12.25 -19.73 -32.53
CA GLU A 556 -13.48 -20.51 -32.76
C GLU A 556 -14.53 -19.77 -33.61
N TYR A 557 -14.66 -18.45 -33.44
CA TYR A 557 -15.50 -17.62 -34.30
C TYR A 557 -14.96 -17.60 -35.74
N THR A 558 -13.65 -17.44 -35.89
CA THR A 558 -13.00 -17.38 -37.20
C THR A 558 -13.19 -18.68 -37.97
N ASP A 559 -13.00 -19.83 -37.31
CA ASP A 559 -13.22 -21.15 -37.87
C ASP A 559 -14.68 -21.35 -38.27
N PHE A 560 -15.63 -20.93 -37.41
CA PHE A 560 -17.05 -21.01 -37.72
C PHE A 560 -17.42 -20.18 -38.96
N ILE A 561 -16.91 -18.95 -39.08
CA ILE A 561 -17.14 -18.10 -40.26
C ILE A 561 -16.53 -18.76 -41.51
N ALA A 562 -15.29 -19.22 -41.44
CA ALA A 562 -14.61 -19.85 -42.57
C ALA A 562 -15.35 -21.10 -43.07
N GLU A 563 -15.85 -21.93 -42.16
CA GLU A 563 -16.59 -23.13 -42.51
C GLU A 563 -17.97 -22.84 -43.11
N ASN A 564 -18.64 -21.78 -42.64
CA ASN A 564 -20.07 -21.54 -42.93
C ASN A 564 -20.34 -20.38 -43.90
N ALA A 565 -19.34 -19.58 -44.25
CA ALA A 565 -19.46 -18.54 -45.26
C ALA A 565 -19.89 -19.15 -46.62
N GLY A 566 -20.95 -18.60 -47.21
CA GLY A 566 -21.55 -19.11 -48.45
C GLY A 566 -22.43 -20.35 -48.28
N LYS A 567 -22.50 -20.95 -47.08
CA LYS A 567 -23.45 -22.04 -46.74
C LYS A 567 -24.66 -21.54 -45.97
N LEU A 568 -24.47 -20.52 -45.14
CA LEU A 568 -25.54 -19.88 -44.37
C LEU A 568 -25.87 -18.50 -44.93
N GLU A 569 -27.14 -18.12 -44.82
CA GLU A 569 -27.57 -16.74 -45.05
C GLU A 569 -26.89 -15.79 -44.06
N LEU A 570 -26.60 -14.57 -44.51
CA LEU A 570 -25.74 -13.62 -43.78
C LEU A 570 -26.24 -13.33 -42.35
N THR A 571 -27.56 -13.17 -42.18
CA THR A 571 -28.15 -12.91 -40.86
C THR A 571 -27.97 -14.08 -39.90
N VAL A 572 -28.13 -15.32 -40.39
CA VAL A 572 -27.93 -16.55 -39.62
C VAL A 572 -26.45 -16.74 -39.30
N LEU A 573 -25.57 -16.48 -40.27
CA LEU A 573 -24.11 -16.55 -40.09
C LEU A 573 -23.65 -15.60 -38.98
N LYS A 574 -24.04 -14.32 -39.04
CA LYS A 574 -23.70 -13.31 -38.00
C LYS A 574 -24.24 -13.71 -36.63
N MET A 575 -25.52 -14.10 -36.54
CA MET A 575 -26.13 -14.49 -35.26
C MET A 575 -25.41 -15.67 -34.60
N LYS A 576 -25.15 -16.75 -35.36
CA LYS A 576 -24.48 -17.94 -34.84
C LYS A 576 -23.00 -17.69 -34.57
N GLY A 577 -22.32 -16.93 -35.41
CA GLY A 577 -20.91 -16.54 -35.19
C GLY A 577 -20.75 -15.78 -33.88
N ALA A 578 -21.58 -14.76 -33.64
CA ALA A 578 -21.54 -14.01 -32.39
C ALA A 578 -21.86 -14.88 -31.16
N GLU A 579 -22.72 -15.91 -31.30
CA GLU A 579 -23.00 -16.87 -30.21
C GLU A 579 -21.78 -17.76 -29.90
N VAL A 580 -21.10 -18.26 -30.94
CA VAL A 580 -19.85 -19.03 -30.77
C VAL A 580 -18.80 -18.18 -30.06
N TYR A 581 -18.62 -16.93 -30.52
CA TYR A 581 -17.67 -16.02 -29.92
C TYR A 581 -18.02 -15.72 -28.44
N ALA A 582 -19.29 -15.43 -28.14
CA ALA A 582 -19.74 -15.16 -26.78
C ALA A 582 -19.47 -16.34 -25.85
N LYS A 583 -19.73 -17.59 -26.28
CA LYS A 583 -19.46 -18.79 -25.47
C LYS A 583 -17.98 -18.94 -25.10
N SER A 584 -17.08 -18.64 -26.03
CA SER A 584 -15.64 -18.67 -25.77
C SER A 584 -15.25 -17.64 -24.68
N ILE A 585 -15.84 -16.44 -24.74
CA ILE A 585 -15.64 -15.38 -23.74
C ILE A 585 -16.23 -15.78 -22.38
N GLU A 586 -17.44 -16.34 -22.35
CA GLU A 586 -18.11 -16.80 -21.11
C GLU A 586 -17.26 -17.83 -20.36
N ARG A 587 -16.67 -18.80 -21.08
CA ARG A 587 -15.74 -19.79 -20.51
C ARG A 587 -14.58 -19.09 -19.79
N VAL A 588 -13.94 -18.12 -20.46
CA VAL A 588 -12.80 -17.39 -19.88
C VAL A 588 -13.21 -16.60 -18.63
N MET A 589 -14.37 -15.93 -18.65
CA MET A 589 -14.88 -15.19 -17.48
C MET A 589 -15.15 -16.09 -16.27
N ARG A 590 -15.72 -17.29 -16.49
CA ARG A 590 -16.08 -18.23 -15.42
C ARG A 590 -14.88 -18.99 -14.88
N ASP A 591 -14.09 -19.57 -15.79
CA ASP A 591 -13.17 -20.66 -15.45
C ASP A 591 -11.72 -20.20 -15.32
N VAL A 592 -11.37 -19.06 -15.94
CA VAL A 592 -9.99 -18.58 -16.02
C VAL A 592 -9.80 -17.31 -15.18
N LEU A 593 -10.63 -16.28 -15.43
CA LEU A 593 -10.45 -14.95 -14.84
C LEU A 593 -11.18 -14.75 -13.50
N TYR A 594 -12.19 -15.59 -13.25
CA TYR A 594 -13.07 -15.53 -12.06
C TYR A 594 -13.82 -14.20 -11.91
N SER A 595 -14.15 -13.56 -13.03
CA SER A 595 -14.91 -12.31 -13.11
C SER A 595 -16.43 -12.52 -13.17
N ALA A 596 -16.90 -13.74 -13.42
CA ALA A 596 -18.33 -14.06 -13.39
C ALA A 596 -18.94 -13.75 -12.00
N GLY A 597 -20.08 -13.03 -12.01
CA GLY A 597 -20.78 -12.59 -10.80
C GLY A 597 -20.15 -11.39 -10.07
N LYS A 598 -19.22 -10.68 -10.71
CA LYS A 598 -18.51 -9.52 -10.12
C LYS A 598 -18.99 -8.15 -10.62
N ALA A 599 -19.98 -8.13 -11.52
CA ALA A 599 -20.58 -6.91 -12.05
C ALA A 599 -21.47 -6.16 -11.06
#